data_AF-A0A259DCM8-F1
#
_entry.id   AF-A0A259DCM8-F1
#
_cell.length_a   1.000
_cell.length_b   1.000
_cell.length_c   1.000
_cell.angle_alpha   90.00
_cell.angle_beta   90.00
_cell.angle_gamma   90.00
#
_symmetry.space_group_name_H-M   'P 1'
#
loop_
_entity.id
_entity.type
_entity.pdbx_description
1 polymer ?
#
loop_
_entity_poly.entity_id
_entity_poly.type
_entity_poly.pdbx_seq_one_letter_code
_entity_poly.pdbx_strand_id
1 'polypeptide(L)'
;MSVLMLLAAIAVLSVAAFLLAKRRALSSAGGNPRLLHSLARYYGWYGALSVLIPALAALTLWLLVQPMVIENRIAAALPSELVADNAKRDLTMADVRRVAGGLDVAVAQGTMTEEEAGMIRTEFTNVRDRLAAVGVALGSDVTREVLAAAQDYREMTAWGSAGQTAVILILAVLGAIWGVSRAEKE
;
A
#
# COMPACT_ATOMS: atom_id res chain seq x y z
N MET A 1 -5.18 -0.01 -5.64
CA MET A 1 -6.23 -0.43 -4.67
C MET A 1 -5.96 0.28 -3.36
N SER A 2 -6.95 0.86 -2.68
CA SER A 2 -6.70 1.56 -1.41
C SER A 2 -6.33 0.58 -0.29
N VAL A 3 -5.62 1.05 0.74
CA VAL A 3 -5.27 0.23 1.92
C VAL A 3 -6.53 -0.35 2.58
N LEU A 4 -7.61 0.45 2.64
CA LEU A 4 -8.89 -0.01 3.19
C LEU A 4 -9.49 -1.16 2.37
N MET A 5 -9.45 -1.08 1.04
CA MET A 5 -9.91 -2.18 0.18
C MET A 5 -9.05 -3.43 0.36
N LEU A 6 -7.74 -3.28 0.55
CA LEU A 6 -6.84 -4.39 0.81
C LEU A 6 -7.11 -5.05 2.17
N LEU A 7 -7.33 -4.27 3.22
CA LEU A 7 -7.75 -4.78 4.52
C LEU A 7 -9.09 -5.52 4.44
N ALA A 8 -10.05 -4.99 3.69
CA ALA A 8 -11.33 -5.66 3.45
C ALA A 8 -11.14 -6.99 2.70
N ALA A 9 -10.28 -7.03 1.68
CA ALA A 9 -9.95 -8.25 0.96
C ALA A 9 -9.31 -9.31 1.87
N ILE A 10 -8.34 -8.91 2.72
CA ILE A 10 -7.73 -9.80 3.72
C ILE A 10 -8.79 -10.34 4.69
N ALA A 11 -9.70 -9.48 5.18
CA ALA A 11 -10.76 -9.90 6.08
C ALA A 11 -11.70 -10.92 5.44
N VAL A 12 -12.11 -10.69 4.18
CA VAL A 12 -12.94 -11.62 3.41
C VAL A 12 -12.23 -12.96 3.22
N LEU A 13 -10.95 -12.95 2.83
CA LEU A 13 -10.15 -14.17 2.67
C LEU A 13 -9.98 -14.92 3.99
N SER A 14 -9.79 -14.22 5.10
CA SER A 14 -9.67 -14.81 6.43
C SER A 14 -10.97 -15.49 6.88
N VAL A 15 -12.12 -14.83 6.68
CA VAL A 15 -13.44 -15.43 6.95
C VAL A 15 -13.68 -16.65 6.05
N ALA A 16 -13.33 -16.58 4.77
CA ALA A 16 -13.44 -17.71 3.86
C ALA A 16 -12.56 -18.88 4.34
N ALA A 17 -11.31 -18.63 4.71
CA ALA A 17 -10.40 -19.63 5.25
C ALA A 17 -10.93 -20.26 6.54
N PHE A 18 -11.52 -19.46 7.45
CA PHE A 18 -12.19 -19.96 8.65
C PHE A 18 -13.29 -20.97 8.32
N LEU A 19 -14.18 -20.59 7.40
CA LEU A 19 -15.34 -21.42 7.04
C LEU A 19 -14.89 -22.71 6.33
N LEU A 20 -13.92 -22.61 5.43
CA LEU A 20 -13.37 -23.76 4.69
C LEU A 20 -12.62 -24.73 5.62
N ALA A 21 -11.75 -24.22 6.49
CA ALA A 21 -11.02 -25.04 7.46
C ALA A 21 -11.98 -25.75 8.43
N LYS A 22 -12.99 -25.03 8.95
CA LYS A 22 -14.03 -25.62 9.80
C LYS A 22 -14.81 -26.71 9.08
N ARG A 23 -15.18 -26.51 7.81
CA ARG A 23 -15.88 -27.51 6.99
C ARG A 23 -15.04 -28.76 6.75
N ARG A 24 -13.75 -28.58 6.41
CA ARG A 24 -12.81 -29.69 6.19
C ARG A 24 -12.58 -30.52 7.47
N ALA A 25 -12.45 -29.84 8.61
CA ALA A 25 -12.33 -30.52 9.91
C ALA A 25 -13.58 -31.36 10.22
N LEU A 26 -14.78 -30.83 9.92
CA LEU A 26 -16.02 -31.59 10.13
C LEU A 26 -16.16 -32.79 9.19
N SER A 27 -15.77 -32.64 7.92
CA SER A 27 -15.80 -33.76 6.95
C SER A 27 -14.81 -34.87 7.32
N SER A 28 -13.62 -34.53 7.83
CA SER A 28 -12.64 -35.54 8.27
C SER A 28 -13.11 -36.34 9.49
N ALA A 29 -14.02 -35.81 10.31
CA ALA A 29 -14.64 -36.54 11.43
C ALA A 29 -15.92 -37.30 11.04
N GLY A 30 -16.12 -37.60 9.76
CA GLY A 30 -17.33 -38.29 9.26
C GLY A 30 -18.61 -37.48 9.43
N GLY A 31 -18.51 -36.15 9.54
CA GLY A 31 -19.65 -35.26 9.72
C GLY A 31 -20.24 -35.25 11.13
N ASN A 32 -19.69 -36.00 12.10
CA ASN A 32 -20.22 -36.06 13.46
C ASN A 32 -19.60 -34.96 14.35
N PRO A 33 -20.35 -33.89 14.71
CA PRO A 33 -19.81 -32.78 15.48
C PRO A 33 -19.39 -33.18 16.90
N ARG A 34 -19.97 -34.26 17.44
CA ARG A 34 -19.66 -34.77 18.79
C ARG A 34 -18.25 -35.36 18.88
N LEU A 35 -17.66 -35.76 17.76
CA LEU A 35 -16.27 -36.24 17.70
C LEU A 35 -15.26 -35.09 17.63
N LEU A 36 -15.72 -33.85 17.49
CA LEU A 36 -14.93 -32.62 17.40
C LEU A 36 -15.26 -31.72 18.61
N HIS A 37 -14.89 -32.19 19.80
CA HIS A 37 -14.83 -31.36 21.00
C HIS A 37 -13.90 -30.17 20.69
N SER A 38 -14.43 -28.97 20.49
CA SER A 38 -13.76 -27.70 20.12
C SER A 38 -12.87 -27.65 18.84
N LEU A 39 -12.38 -28.78 18.32
CA LEU A 39 -11.43 -28.86 17.19
C LEU A 39 -11.92 -28.13 15.93
N ALA A 40 -13.21 -28.23 15.59
CA ALA A 40 -13.75 -27.56 14.40
C ALA A 40 -13.61 -26.02 14.49
N ARG A 41 -13.76 -25.45 15.70
CA ARG A 41 -13.57 -24.02 15.93
C ARG A 41 -12.08 -23.66 15.95
N TYR A 42 -11.24 -24.53 16.52
CA TYR A 42 -9.79 -24.38 16.51
C TYR A 42 -9.25 -24.31 15.07
N TYR A 43 -9.60 -25.26 14.20
CA TYR A 43 -9.16 -25.25 12.80
C TYR A 43 -9.70 -24.06 12.01
N GLY A 44 -10.93 -23.62 12.30
CA GLY A 44 -11.44 -22.36 11.74
C GLY A 44 -10.53 -21.18 12.09
N TRP A 45 -10.23 -20.98 13.37
CA TRP A 45 -9.34 -19.89 13.79
C TRP A 45 -7.92 -20.05 13.25
N TYR A 46 -7.39 -21.28 13.21
CA TYR A 46 -6.11 -21.56 12.59
C TYR A 46 -6.08 -21.14 11.12
N GLY A 47 -7.12 -21.49 10.34
CA GLY A 47 -7.28 -21.05 8.95
C GLY A 47 -7.34 -19.53 8.81
N ALA A 48 -8.14 -18.86 9.64
CA ALA A 48 -8.25 -17.39 9.64
C ALA A 48 -6.92 -16.70 9.95
N LEU A 49 -6.21 -17.17 10.99
CA LEU A 49 -4.94 -16.59 11.44
C LEU A 49 -3.81 -16.86 10.46
N SER A 50 -3.84 -17.99 9.77
CA SER A 50 -2.91 -18.32 8.68
C SER A 50 -2.99 -17.32 7.51
N VAL A 51 -4.14 -16.65 7.34
CA VAL A 51 -4.30 -15.53 6.39
C VAL A 51 -3.89 -14.21 7.03
N LEU A 52 -4.48 -13.88 8.19
CA LEU A 52 -4.35 -12.56 8.81
C LEU A 52 -2.91 -12.23 9.17
N ILE A 53 -2.21 -13.13 9.86
CA ILE A 53 -0.90 -12.84 10.43
C ILE A 53 0.12 -12.51 9.31
N PRO A 54 0.35 -13.37 8.30
CA PRO A 54 1.35 -13.05 7.27
C PRO A 54 0.93 -11.86 6.41
N ALA A 55 -0.36 -11.72 6.07
CA ALA A 55 -0.82 -10.61 5.23
C ALA A 55 -0.69 -9.24 5.93
N LEU A 56 -1.06 -9.16 7.22
CA LEU A 56 -0.93 -7.93 8.01
C LEU A 56 0.53 -7.61 8.34
N ALA A 57 1.36 -8.62 8.60
CA ALA A 57 2.79 -8.43 8.81
C ALA A 57 3.45 -7.89 7.54
N ALA A 58 3.16 -8.46 6.38
CA ALA A 58 3.67 -7.99 5.10
C ALA A 58 3.17 -6.59 4.77
N LEU A 59 1.88 -6.28 5.02
CA LEU A 59 1.32 -4.95 4.85
C LEU A 59 2.04 -3.91 5.72
N THR A 60 2.19 -4.20 7.01
CA THR A 60 2.89 -3.31 7.95
C THR A 60 4.33 -3.07 7.50
N LEU A 61 5.05 -4.15 7.17
CA LEU A 61 6.43 -4.04 6.72
C LEU A 61 6.53 -3.21 5.42
N TRP A 62 5.64 -3.45 4.48
CA TRP A 62 5.62 -2.72 3.21
C TRP A 62 5.38 -1.22 3.40
N LEU A 63 4.43 -0.85 4.26
CA LEU A 63 4.12 0.55 4.57
C LEU A 63 5.27 1.30 5.25
N LEU A 64 6.16 0.58 5.95
CA LEU A 64 7.37 1.15 6.53
C LEU A 64 8.52 1.21 5.51
N VAL A 65 8.73 0.14 4.76
CA VAL A 65 9.89 -0.02 3.86
C VAL A 65 9.73 0.81 2.59
N GLN A 66 8.53 0.84 1.98
CA GLN A 66 8.29 1.55 0.72
C GLN A 66 8.70 3.04 0.78
N PRO A 67 8.20 3.86 1.73
CA PRO A 67 8.57 5.28 1.77
C PRO A 67 10.07 5.45 1.98
N MET A 68 10.71 4.65 2.83
CA MET A 68 12.16 4.72 3.03
C MET A 68 12.96 4.45 1.75
N VAL A 69 12.57 3.44 0.97
CA VAL A 69 13.24 3.10 -0.29
C VAL A 69 13.03 4.19 -1.33
N ILE A 70 11.80 4.68 -1.50
CA ILE A 70 11.48 5.72 -2.47
C ILE A 70 12.19 7.03 -2.11
N GLU A 71 12.06 7.49 -0.86
CA GLU A 71 12.67 8.75 -0.42
C GLU A 71 14.19 8.74 -0.52
N ASN A 72 14.83 7.61 -0.20
CA ASN A 72 16.27 7.48 -0.37
C ASN A 72 16.70 7.55 -1.83
N ARG A 73 15.92 6.96 -2.76
CA ARG A 73 16.21 7.05 -4.20
C ARG A 73 16.01 8.47 -4.73
N ILE A 74 14.89 9.11 -4.39
CA ILE A 74 14.58 10.48 -4.82
C ILE A 74 15.63 11.46 -4.28
N ALA A 75 15.97 11.37 -2.99
CA ALA A 75 16.97 12.25 -2.39
C ALA A 75 18.39 12.03 -2.95
N ALA A 76 18.71 10.85 -3.47
CA ALA A 76 19.98 10.58 -4.13
C ALA A 76 20.06 11.16 -5.55
N ALA A 77 18.91 11.43 -6.20
CA ALA A 77 18.83 12.04 -7.51
C ALA A 77 18.77 13.58 -7.46
N LEU A 78 18.48 14.15 -6.29
CA LEU A 78 18.43 15.59 -6.09
C LEU A 78 19.84 16.22 -6.08
N PRO A 79 19.98 17.47 -6.56
CA PRO A 79 21.21 18.26 -6.42
C PRO A 79 21.68 18.35 -4.96
N SER A 80 22.99 18.26 -4.74
CA SER A 80 23.58 18.20 -3.40
C SER A 80 23.30 19.45 -2.57
N GLU A 81 23.04 20.59 -3.20
CA GLU A 81 22.68 21.85 -2.52
C GLU A 81 21.32 21.75 -1.81
N LEU A 82 20.39 20.97 -2.36
CA LEU A 82 19.03 20.77 -1.83
C LEU A 82 18.97 19.70 -0.71
N VAL A 83 20.04 18.90 -0.57
CA VAL A 83 20.18 17.84 0.43
C VAL A 83 21.49 17.96 1.23
N ALA A 84 22.03 19.19 1.31
CA ALA A 84 23.35 19.46 1.89
C ALA A 84 23.46 19.11 3.38
N ASP A 85 22.33 19.21 4.11
CA ASP A 85 22.21 18.82 5.50
C ASP A 85 20.85 18.13 5.74
N ASN A 86 20.68 17.53 6.92
CA ASN A 86 19.45 16.79 7.26
C ASN A 86 18.21 17.70 7.27
N ALA A 87 18.32 18.95 7.75
CA ALA A 87 17.19 19.86 7.83
C ALA A 87 16.71 20.29 6.44
N LYS A 88 17.64 20.61 5.53
CA LYS A 88 17.36 20.91 4.13
C LYS A 88 16.78 19.70 3.41
N ARG A 89 17.37 18.51 3.62
CA ARG A 89 16.85 17.27 3.05
C ARG A 89 15.40 17.03 3.47
N ASP A 90 15.11 17.15 4.77
CA ASP A 90 13.75 16.93 5.30
C ASP A 90 12.75 17.95 4.74
N LEU A 91 13.15 19.22 4.63
CA LEU A 91 12.33 20.28 4.05
C LEU A 91 12.08 20.04 2.56
N THR A 92 13.12 19.76 1.78
CA THR A 92 13.01 19.47 0.34
C THR A 92 12.13 18.24 0.11
N MET A 93 12.31 17.17 0.89
CA MET A 93 11.46 15.98 0.78
C MET A 93 10.00 16.24 1.20
N ALA A 94 9.78 17.14 2.16
CA ALA A 94 8.43 17.59 2.50
C ALA A 94 7.78 18.37 1.35
N ASP A 95 8.53 19.19 0.62
CA ASP A 95 8.05 19.89 -0.57
C ASP A 95 7.76 18.93 -1.72
N VAL A 96 8.65 17.97 -1.99
CA VAL A 96 8.43 16.89 -2.95
C VAL A 96 7.13 16.14 -2.66
N ARG A 97 6.90 15.70 -1.41
CA ARG A 97 5.67 15.01 -1.01
C ARG A 97 4.43 15.89 -1.17
N ARG A 98 4.51 17.18 -0.83
CA ARG A 98 3.39 18.13 -0.98
C ARG A 98 3.03 18.38 -2.44
N VAL A 99 4.03 18.58 -3.30
CA VAL A 99 3.81 18.75 -4.74
C VAL A 99 3.26 17.47 -5.36
N ALA A 100 3.84 16.32 -5.01
CA ALA A 100 3.37 15.00 -5.47
C ALA A 100 1.90 14.77 -5.10
N GLY A 101 1.56 14.94 -3.82
CA GLY A 101 0.19 14.80 -3.34
C GLY A 101 -0.75 15.84 -3.95
N GLY A 102 -0.28 17.06 -4.20
CA GLY A 102 -1.07 18.08 -4.89
C GLY A 102 -1.42 17.71 -6.33
N LEU A 103 -0.46 17.14 -7.07
CA LEU A 103 -0.71 16.62 -8.41
C LEU A 103 -1.72 15.45 -8.38
N ASP A 104 -1.62 14.55 -7.40
CA ASP A 104 -2.62 13.47 -7.22
C ASP A 104 -4.02 14.01 -6.94
N VAL A 105 -4.13 15.05 -6.11
CA VAL A 105 -5.42 15.72 -5.83
C VAL A 105 -5.98 16.37 -7.10
N ALA A 106 -5.14 17.05 -7.89
CA ALA A 106 -5.55 17.68 -9.14
C ALA A 106 -6.08 16.66 -10.15
N VAL A 107 -5.45 15.48 -10.22
CA VAL A 107 -5.91 14.35 -11.05
C VAL A 107 -7.22 13.78 -10.52
N ALA A 108 -7.31 13.52 -9.21
CA ALA A 108 -8.52 12.97 -8.59
C ALA A 108 -9.75 13.88 -8.73
N GLN A 109 -9.55 15.21 -8.77
CA GLN A 109 -10.60 16.20 -8.99
C GLN A 109 -10.93 16.42 -10.49
N GLY A 110 -10.20 15.78 -11.42
CA GLY A 110 -10.40 15.93 -12.86
C GLY A 110 -9.93 17.27 -13.44
N THR A 111 -9.17 18.05 -12.67
CA THR A 111 -8.59 19.33 -13.11
C THR A 111 -7.31 19.17 -13.93
N MET A 112 -6.74 17.96 -13.91
CA MET A 112 -5.53 17.56 -14.62
C MET A 112 -5.64 16.08 -14.99
N THR A 113 -5.10 15.66 -16.13
CA THR A 113 -4.97 14.24 -16.46
C THR A 113 -3.70 13.63 -15.85
N GLU A 114 -3.63 12.29 -15.76
CA GLU A 114 -2.40 11.61 -15.32
C GLU A 114 -1.19 11.99 -16.19
N GLU A 115 -1.41 12.10 -17.50
CA GLU A 115 -0.37 12.45 -18.48
C GLU A 115 0.09 13.90 -18.28
N GLU A 116 -0.84 14.85 -18.14
CA GLU A 116 -0.52 16.25 -17.87
C GLU A 116 0.28 16.40 -16.57
N ALA A 117 -0.08 15.65 -15.53
CA ALA A 117 0.62 15.70 -14.25
C ALA A 117 2.05 15.15 -14.33
N GLY A 118 2.32 14.22 -15.26
CA GLY A 118 3.67 13.71 -15.55
C GLY A 118 4.48 14.58 -16.52
N MET A 119 3.83 15.45 -17.29
CA MET A 119 4.48 16.27 -18.33
C MET A 119 4.51 17.77 -18.02
N ILE A 120 3.83 18.24 -16.98
CA ILE A 120 3.85 19.65 -16.58
C ILE A 120 5.28 20.10 -16.28
N ARG A 121 5.58 21.35 -16.65
CA ARG A 121 6.90 21.96 -16.49
C ARG A 121 6.76 23.35 -15.91
N THR A 122 7.66 23.69 -14.98
CA THR A 122 7.68 25.02 -14.33
C THR A 122 7.95 26.15 -15.31
N GLU A 123 8.59 25.88 -16.46
CA GLU A 123 8.84 26.88 -17.52
C GLU A 123 7.57 27.43 -18.17
N PHE A 124 6.51 26.61 -18.23
CA PHE A 124 5.29 26.93 -18.98
C PHE A 124 4.07 27.08 -18.08
N THR A 125 4.18 26.72 -16.79
CA THR A 125 3.04 26.71 -15.88
C THR A 125 3.46 27.11 -14.47
N ASN A 126 2.67 28.00 -13.86
CA ASN A 126 2.78 28.24 -12.43
C ASN A 126 2.16 27.07 -11.65
N VAL A 127 3.00 26.09 -11.30
CA VAL A 127 2.58 24.88 -10.57
C VAL A 127 1.99 25.24 -9.22
N ARG A 128 2.54 26.25 -8.53
CA ARG A 128 2.05 26.69 -7.23
C ARG A 128 0.60 27.15 -7.30
N ASP A 129 0.28 28.02 -8.26
CA ASP A 129 -1.08 28.54 -8.43
C ASP A 129 -2.05 27.44 -8.83
N ARG A 130 -1.62 26.53 -9.70
CA ARG A 130 -2.42 25.36 -10.11
C ARG A 130 -2.75 24.45 -8.93
N LEU A 131 -1.77 24.17 -8.07
CA LEU A 131 -1.96 23.34 -6.89
C LEU A 131 -2.77 24.07 -5.80
N ALA A 132 -2.60 25.39 -5.67
CA ALA A 132 -3.43 26.21 -4.78
C ALA A 132 -4.91 26.17 -5.18
N ALA A 133 -5.22 26.13 -6.48
CA ALA A 133 -6.59 26.04 -6.99
C ALA A 133 -7.31 24.74 -6.57
N VAL A 134 -6.57 23.67 -6.27
CA VAL A 134 -7.12 22.39 -5.78
C VAL A 134 -6.99 22.25 -4.25
N GLY A 135 -6.65 23.33 -3.55
CA GLY A 135 -6.56 23.40 -2.09
C GLY A 135 -5.19 23.02 -1.51
N VAL A 136 -4.16 22.86 -2.34
CA VAL A 136 -2.81 22.52 -1.88
C VAL A 136 -1.97 23.80 -1.75
N ALA A 137 -1.79 24.25 -0.52
CA ALA A 137 -0.99 25.44 -0.22
C ALA A 137 0.51 25.10 -0.17
N LEU A 138 1.30 25.76 -1.02
CA LEU A 138 2.76 25.69 -1.02
C LEU A 138 3.35 27.01 -0.49
N GLY A 139 4.36 26.88 0.37
CA GLY A 139 5.01 28.01 1.04
C GLY A 139 5.88 28.85 0.10
N SER A 140 6.39 28.23 -0.96
CA SER A 140 7.31 28.81 -1.95
C SER A 140 6.94 28.33 -3.35
N ASP A 141 7.55 28.96 -4.35
CA ASP A 141 7.41 28.54 -5.74
C ASP A 141 8.08 27.19 -5.98
N VAL A 142 7.48 26.39 -6.85
CA VAL A 142 7.97 25.05 -7.17
C VAL A 142 9.13 25.18 -8.16
N THR A 143 10.32 24.73 -7.76
CA THR A 143 11.47 24.68 -8.67
C THR A 143 11.37 23.48 -9.62
N ARG A 144 12.14 23.50 -10.72
CA ARG A 144 12.17 22.40 -11.69
C ARG A 144 12.57 21.08 -11.03
N GLU A 145 13.55 21.13 -10.13
CA GLU A 145 14.13 19.98 -9.45
C GLU A 145 13.11 19.35 -8.50
N VAL A 146 12.37 20.16 -7.74
CA VAL A 146 11.32 19.68 -6.84
C VAL A 146 10.15 19.09 -7.63
N LEU A 147 9.75 19.72 -8.74
CA LEU A 147 8.69 19.19 -9.60
C LEU A 147 9.07 17.84 -10.20
N ALA A 148 10.27 17.72 -10.78
CA ALA A 148 10.75 16.48 -11.37
C ALA A 148 10.82 15.37 -10.31
N ALA A 149 11.39 15.66 -9.14
CA ALA A 149 11.43 14.72 -8.03
C ALA A 149 10.03 14.32 -7.53
N ALA A 150 9.06 15.23 -7.56
CA ALA A 150 7.67 14.92 -7.21
C ALA A 150 6.99 14.01 -8.24
N GLN A 151 7.25 14.22 -9.54
CA GLN A 151 6.76 13.35 -10.61
C GLN A 151 7.34 11.93 -10.48
N ASP A 152 8.65 11.81 -10.29
CA ASP A 152 9.33 10.53 -10.05
C ASP A 152 8.80 9.85 -8.78
N TYR A 153 8.59 10.62 -7.70
CA TYR A 153 8.03 10.09 -6.45
C TYR A 153 6.63 9.49 -6.66
N ARG A 154 5.77 10.16 -7.44
CA ARG A 154 4.42 9.66 -7.77
C ARG A 154 4.49 8.38 -8.58
N GLU A 155 5.32 8.33 -9.61
CA GLU A 155 5.48 7.14 -10.45
C GLU A 155 5.98 5.95 -9.62
N MET A 156 7.05 6.13 -8.83
CA MET A 156 7.58 5.09 -7.95
C MET A 156 6.54 4.63 -6.91
N THR A 157 5.73 5.55 -6.39
CA THR A 157 4.66 5.23 -5.43
C THR A 157 3.53 4.44 -6.08
N ALA A 158 3.16 4.77 -7.32
CA ALA A 158 2.14 4.05 -8.08
C ALA A 158 2.55 2.59 -8.31
N TRP A 159 3.76 2.36 -8.82
CA TRP A 159 4.33 1.01 -8.98
C TRP A 159 4.47 0.27 -7.64
N GLY A 160 4.90 0.98 -6.59
CA GLY A 160 4.99 0.44 -5.24
C GLY A 160 3.64 -0.06 -4.71
N SER A 161 2.56 0.71 -4.92
CA SER A 161 1.20 0.34 -4.50
C SER A 161 0.63 -0.85 -5.27
N ALA A 162 1.00 -1.00 -6.55
CA ALA A 162 0.63 -2.15 -7.36
C ALA A 162 1.36 -3.42 -6.86
N GLY A 163 2.66 -3.31 -6.60
CA GLY A 163 3.48 -4.39 -6.02
C GLY A 163 2.98 -4.82 -4.64
N GLN A 164 2.64 -3.86 -3.78
CA GLN A 164 2.03 -4.08 -2.46
C GLN A 164 0.81 -4.97 -2.56
N THR A 165 -0.12 -4.59 -3.45
CA THR A 165 -1.38 -5.31 -3.66
C THR A 165 -1.12 -6.75 -4.08
N ALA A 166 -0.24 -6.97 -5.06
CA ALA A 166 0.09 -8.31 -5.54
C ALA A 166 0.70 -9.19 -4.43
N VAL A 167 1.74 -8.70 -3.75
CA VAL A 167 2.47 -9.46 -2.72
C VAL A 167 1.54 -9.86 -1.57
N ILE A 168 0.73 -8.93 -1.08
CA ILE A 168 -0.13 -9.18 0.08
C ILE A 168 -1.27 -10.13 -0.26
N LEU A 169 -1.87 -10.01 -1.44
CA LEU A 169 -2.91 -10.95 -1.87
C LEU A 169 -2.34 -12.36 -2.09
N ILE A 170 -1.14 -12.48 -2.68
CA ILE A 170 -0.47 -13.78 -2.83
C ILE A 170 -0.24 -14.42 -1.45
N LEU A 171 0.31 -13.66 -0.49
CA LEU A 171 0.53 -14.17 0.87
C LEU A 171 -0.77 -14.56 1.57
N ALA A 172 -1.83 -13.77 1.42
CA ALA A 172 -3.14 -14.07 1.98
C ALA A 172 -3.72 -15.38 1.40
N VAL A 173 -3.60 -15.59 0.08
CA VAL A 173 -4.07 -16.81 -0.60
C VAL A 173 -3.22 -18.03 -0.18
N LEU A 174 -1.90 -17.90 -0.14
CA LEU A 174 -1.01 -18.98 0.33
C LEU A 174 -1.31 -19.35 1.79
N GLY A 175 -1.54 -18.36 2.63
CA GLY A 175 -1.97 -18.53 4.01
C GLY A 175 -3.30 -19.27 4.13
N ALA A 176 -4.28 -18.94 3.27
CA ALA A 176 -5.57 -19.61 3.23
C ALA A 176 -5.44 -21.08 2.81
N ILE A 177 -4.67 -21.35 1.75
CA ILE A 177 -4.43 -22.70 1.25
C ILE A 177 -3.76 -23.54 2.33
N TRP A 178 -2.71 -23.03 2.96
CA TRP A 178 -1.97 -23.73 4.01
C TRP A 178 -2.80 -23.98 5.28
N GLY A 179 -3.54 -22.96 5.72
CA GLY A 179 -4.41 -23.07 6.90
C GLY A 179 -5.54 -24.08 6.71
N VAL A 180 -6.15 -24.11 5.51
CA VAL A 180 -7.20 -25.06 5.17
C VAL A 180 -6.63 -26.47 4.96
N SER A 181 -5.46 -26.63 4.34
CA SER A 181 -4.89 -27.97 4.10
C SER A 181 -4.56 -28.70 5.41
N ARG A 182 -4.24 -27.98 6.48
CA ARG A 182 -3.95 -28.53 7.81
C ARG A 182 -5.21 -28.89 8.62
N ALA A 183 -6.41 -28.57 8.12
CA ALA A 183 -7.66 -28.76 8.85
C ALA A 183 -8.23 -30.17 8.70
N GLU A 184 -7.47 -31.17 9.14
CA GLU A 184 -7.85 -32.58 9.15
C GLU A 184 -7.62 -33.19 10.52
N LYS A 185 -8.53 -34.08 10.92
CA LYS A 185 -8.41 -34.88 12.13
C LYS A 185 -7.36 -35.98 11.87
N GLU A 186 -6.28 -35.99 12.64
CA GLU A 186 -5.35 -37.12 12.71
C GLU A 186 -6.04 -38.40 13.23
#